data_AF-A0A9D9IBI2-F1
#
_entry.id   AF-A0A9D9IBI2-F1
#
_cell.length_a   1.000
_cell.length_b   1.000
_cell.length_c   1.000
_cell.angle_alpha   90.00
_cell.angle_beta   90.00
_cell.angle_gamma   90.00
#
_symmetry.space_group_name_H-M   'P 1'
#
loop_
_entity.id
_entity.type
_entity.pdbx_description
1 polymer ?
#
loop_
_entity_poly.entity_id
_entity_poly.type
_entity_poly.pdbx_seq_one_letter_code
_entity_poly.pdbx_strand_id
1 'polypeptide(L)'
;MKEEQASVLGYDFGTGTYDFTPYIPYLEAWAAMIQNGFPGSESLDIDPLRSQFAAGKIGMYMSYTHAEPGVYVNQFPMAEGQEWGCTYLPIEGDAHYGQYFTGTPGFLFNKDSKNFDAAWKAYTAVFLNVDNLREHFEQGFGISSIPAVIESAAMGEDYVNNPALLKADDDIMYPKTPEEAYAQDFIVEGLDMYNTFGAIIAGQLDAEKGIADLTKRYNEVNERLISQGVYERIINPDFARN
;
A
#
# COMPACT_ATOMS: atom_id res chain seq x y z
N MET A 1 -6.49 -22.71 -14.04
CA MET A 1 -6.21 -21.46 -13.30
C MET A 1 -5.44 -20.59 -14.26
N LYS A 2 -5.93 -19.38 -14.57
CA LYS A 2 -5.16 -18.45 -15.40
C LYS A 2 -3.99 -17.98 -14.53
N GLU A 3 -2.78 -18.11 -15.04
CA GLU A 3 -1.58 -17.51 -14.43
C GLU A 3 -1.84 -16.01 -14.35
N GLU A 4 -2.06 -15.50 -13.14
CA GLU A 4 -2.11 -14.07 -12.93
C GLU A 4 -0.67 -13.58 -12.98
N GLN A 5 -0.39 -12.66 -13.90
CA GLN A 5 0.94 -12.09 -14.05
C GLN A 5 1.38 -11.51 -12.71
N ALA A 6 2.54 -11.92 -12.20
CA ALA A 6 3.18 -11.20 -11.10
C ALA A 6 3.73 -9.86 -11.60
N SER A 7 2.78 -8.95 -11.82
CA SER A 7 3.03 -7.56 -12.06
C SER A 7 2.80 -6.79 -10.77
N VAL A 8 3.76 -5.97 -10.38
CA VAL A 8 3.63 -5.01 -9.27
C VAL A 8 3.90 -3.65 -9.87
N LEU A 9 2.97 -2.70 -9.69
CA LEU A 9 3.06 -1.37 -10.30
C LEU A 9 3.35 -1.45 -11.82
N GLY A 10 2.72 -2.41 -12.50
CA GLY A 10 2.91 -2.69 -13.93
C GLY A 10 4.23 -3.39 -14.29
N TYR A 11 5.16 -3.63 -13.37
CA TYR A 11 6.39 -4.37 -13.66
C TYR A 11 6.19 -5.88 -13.55
N ASP A 12 6.27 -6.60 -14.67
CA ASP A 12 6.22 -8.06 -14.73
C ASP A 12 7.60 -8.64 -14.44
N PHE A 13 7.75 -9.29 -13.28
CA PHE A 13 9.01 -9.89 -12.86
C PHE A 13 9.37 -11.16 -13.65
N GLY A 14 8.44 -11.80 -14.36
CA GLY A 14 8.75 -12.91 -15.24
C GLY A 14 9.49 -12.46 -16.51
N THR A 15 9.14 -11.28 -17.03
CA THR A 15 9.73 -10.73 -18.26
C THR A 15 10.78 -9.64 -18.00
N GLY A 16 10.74 -8.99 -16.83
CA GLY A 16 11.55 -7.84 -16.48
C GLY A 16 11.18 -6.58 -17.27
N THR A 17 9.89 -6.44 -17.63
CA THR A 17 9.35 -5.32 -18.43
C THR A 17 8.07 -4.77 -17.83
N TYR A 18 7.71 -3.55 -18.22
CA TYR A 18 6.47 -2.92 -17.79
C TYR A 18 5.32 -3.25 -18.76
N ASP A 19 4.14 -3.56 -18.21
CA ASP A 19 2.86 -3.62 -18.91
C ASP A 19 1.74 -3.15 -17.97
N PHE A 20 1.15 -1.99 -18.29
CA PHE A 20 0.02 -1.44 -17.53
C PHE A 20 -1.35 -1.81 -18.13
N THR A 21 -1.39 -2.56 -19.23
CA THR A 21 -2.65 -2.96 -19.91
C THR A 21 -3.65 -3.64 -18.97
N PRO A 22 -3.24 -4.52 -18.03
CA PRO A 22 -4.17 -5.15 -17.10
C PRO A 22 -4.93 -4.16 -16.20
N TYR A 23 -4.45 -2.92 -16.04
CA TYR A 23 -5.14 -1.90 -15.23
C TYR A 23 -6.36 -1.29 -15.90
N ILE A 24 -6.50 -1.37 -17.23
CA ILE A 24 -7.58 -0.72 -17.99
C ILE A 24 -8.98 -1.02 -17.41
N PRO A 25 -9.43 -2.28 -17.25
CA PRO A 25 -10.78 -2.56 -16.74
C PRO A 25 -11.01 -2.00 -15.33
N TYR A 26 -9.99 -1.96 -14.47
CA TYR A 26 -10.11 -1.37 -13.14
C TYR A 26 -10.21 0.14 -13.20
N LEU A 27 -9.43 0.81 -14.05
CA LEU A 27 -9.49 2.26 -14.24
C LEU A 27 -10.85 2.70 -14.78
N GLU A 28 -11.43 1.92 -15.70
CA GLU A 28 -12.79 2.16 -16.20
C GLU A 28 -13.85 1.97 -15.10
N ALA A 29 -13.70 0.93 -14.27
CA ALA A 29 -14.57 0.74 -13.11
C ALA A 29 -14.47 1.90 -12.12
N TRP A 30 -13.26 2.39 -11.82
CA TRP A 30 -13.05 3.58 -10.98
C TRP A 30 -13.64 4.84 -11.59
N ALA A 31 -13.48 5.05 -12.90
CA ALA A 31 -14.08 6.18 -13.61
C ALA A 31 -15.62 6.14 -13.54
N ALA A 32 -16.24 4.96 -13.57
CA ALA A 32 -17.68 4.80 -13.39
C ALA A 32 -18.12 5.03 -11.93
N MET A 33 -17.35 4.54 -10.96
CA MET A 33 -17.65 4.68 -9.53
C MET A 33 -17.54 6.14 -9.06
N ILE A 34 -16.50 6.88 -9.47
CA ILE A 34 -16.26 8.24 -8.98
C ILE A 34 -17.36 9.22 -9.38
N GLN A 35 -18.07 8.97 -10.48
CA GLN A 35 -19.25 9.73 -10.88
C GLN A 35 -20.38 9.69 -9.83
N ASN A 36 -20.40 8.66 -8.99
CA ASN A 36 -21.36 8.46 -7.91
C ASN A 36 -20.68 8.53 -6.52
N GLY A 37 -19.42 8.99 -6.47
CA GLY A 37 -18.63 9.07 -5.24
C GLY A 37 -19.13 10.16 -4.28
N PHE A 38 -18.51 10.22 -3.09
CA PHE A 38 -18.79 11.27 -2.13
C PHE A 38 -18.42 12.64 -2.73
N PRO A 39 -19.32 13.65 -2.68
CA PRO A 39 -19.03 14.97 -3.24
C PRO A 39 -17.80 15.62 -2.60
N GLY A 40 -16.85 16.09 -3.40
CA GLY A 40 -15.60 16.69 -2.92
C GLY A 40 -14.54 15.68 -2.51
N SER A 41 -14.73 14.39 -2.80
CA SER A 41 -13.76 13.32 -2.49
C SER A 41 -12.38 13.54 -3.10
N GLU A 42 -12.29 14.29 -4.20
CA GLU A 42 -11.04 14.73 -4.83
C GLU A 42 -10.17 15.64 -3.93
N SER A 43 -10.76 16.20 -2.88
CA SER A 43 -10.12 17.12 -1.93
C SER A 43 -10.10 16.60 -0.49
N LEU A 44 -10.60 15.39 -0.26
CA LEU A 44 -10.63 14.79 1.07
C LEU A 44 -9.26 14.20 1.41
N ASP A 45 -8.62 14.80 2.42
CA ASP A 45 -7.52 14.16 3.14
C ASP A 45 -8.06 13.14 4.15
N ILE A 46 -7.18 12.31 4.70
CA ILE A 46 -7.52 11.17 5.56
C ILE A 46 -8.28 11.59 6.83
N ASP A 47 -7.93 12.70 7.47
CA ASP A 47 -8.57 13.15 8.71
C ASP A 47 -10.01 13.67 8.47
N PRO A 48 -10.26 14.61 7.54
CA PRO A 48 -11.62 14.95 7.13
C PRO A 48 -12.44 13.74 6.69
N LEU A 49 -11.84 12.80 5.94
CA LEU A 49 -12.48 11.57 5.50
C LEU A 49 -12.93 10.73 6.70
N ARG A 50 -12.03 10.39 7.62
CA ARG A 50 -12.33 9.59 8.82
C ARG A 50 -13.37 10.25 9.71
N SER A 51 -13.30 11.58 9.86
CA SER A 51 -14.30 12.35 10.59
C SER A 51 -15.69 12.25 9.94
N GLN A 52 -15.80 12.37 8.61
CA GLN A 52 -17.08 12.21 7.92
C GLN A 52 -17.60 10.75 7.97
N PHE A 53 -16.71 9.76 7.92
CA PHE A 53 -17.06 8.34 8.11
C PHE A 53 -17.60 8.08 9.51
N ALA A 54 -16.90 8.53 10.55
CA ALA A 54 -17.35 8.40 11.94
C ALA A 54 -18.70 9.09 12.20
N ALA A 55 -18.99 10.18 11.46
CA ALA A 55 -20.26 10.88 11.50
C ALA A 55 -21.38 10.21 10.65
N GLY A 56 -21.13 9.03 10.05
CA GLY A 56 -22.10 8.29 9.24
C GLY A 56 -22.40 8.89 7.87
N LYS A 57 -21.56 9.80 7.36
CA LYS A 57 -21.76 10.44 6.04
C LYS A 57 -21.06 9.71 4.90
N ILE A 58 -20.04 8.93 5.21
CA ILE A 58 -19.35 8.06 4.26
C ILE A 58 -19.67 6.63 4.69
N GLY A 59 -20.17 5.81 3.75
CA GLY A 59 -20.53 4.42 4.06
C GLY A 59 -19.34 3.47 4.03
N MET A 60 -18.36 3.71 3.14
CA MET A 60 -17.16 2.89 2.99
C MET A 60 -16.01 3.74 2.43
N TYR A 61 -14.78 3.38 2.76
CA TYR A 61 -13.57 3.93 2.17
C TYR A 61 -12.44 2.89 2.18
N MET A 62 -11.42 3.08 1.35
CA MET A 62 -10.23 2.23 1.36
C MET A 62 -9.13 2.89 2.18
N SER A 63 -8.43 2.11 3.01
CA SER A 63 -7.36 2.61 3.86
C SER A 63 -6.24 1.60 4.05
N TYR A 64 -5.11 2.10 4.57
CA TYR A 64 -4.12 1.27 5.21
C TYR A 64 -4.57 0.93 6.62
N THR A 65 -4.81 -0.36 6.90
CA THR A 65 -5.40 -0.85 8.16
C THR A 65 -4.61 -0.51 9.43
N HIS A 66 -3.35 -0.10 9.30
CA HIS A 66 -2.37 -0.06 10.39
C HIS A 66 -2.78 0.72 11.65
N ALA A 67 -3.58 1.78 11.55
CA ALA A 67 -3.89 2.66 12.69
C ALA A 67 -5.39 2.92 12.92
N GLU A 68 -6.27 2.36 12.08
CA GLU A 68 -7.71 2.68 12.15
C GLU A 68 -8.35 2.40 13.52
N PRO A 69 -8.03 1.29 14.22
CA PRO A 69 -8.57 1.06 15.57
C PRO A 69 -8.25 2.20 16.54
N GLY A 70 -6.97 2.58 16.65
CA GLY A 70 -6.55 3.66 17.54
C GLY A 70 -7.15 5.01 17.15
N VAL A 71 -7.42 5.24 15.86
CA VAL A 71 -8.01 6.49 15.36
C VAL A 71 -9.49 6.60 15.72
N TYR A 72 -10.27 5.54 15.54
CA TYR A 72 -11.69 5.54 15.91
C TYR A 72 -11.94 5.44 17.41
N VAL A 73 -10.95 5.02 18.20
CA VAL A 73 -11.00 5.12 19.66
C VAL A 73 -10.66 6.53 20.15
N ASN A 74 -9.58 7.13 19.63
CA ASN A 74 -8.97 8.30 20.28
C ASN A 74 -9.21 9.65 19.57
N GLN A 75 -9.46 9.66 18.27
CA GLN A 75 -9.50 10.90 17.48
C GLN A 75 -10.89 11.17 16.91
N PHE A 76 -11.51 10.16 16.30
CA PHE A 76 -12.80 10.29 15.61
C PHE A 76 -13.78 9.20 16.08
N PRO A 77 -14.22 9.21 17.35
CA PRO A 77 -15.19 8.23 17.84
C PRO A 77 -16.45 8.20 16.98
N MET A 78 -16.92 6.98 16.70
CA MET A 78 -18.16 6.78 15.93
C MET A 78 -19.31 7.53 16.61
N ALA A 79 -20.08 8.27 15.81
CA ALA A 79 -21.28 8.93 16.30
C ALA A 79 -22.28 7.90 16.85
N GLU A 80 -23.15 8.34 17.76
CA GLU A 80 -24.13 7.45 18.39
C GLU A 80 -24.95 6.67 17.34
N GLY A 81 -25.00 5.34 17.50
CA GLY A 81 -25.69 4.44 16.59
C GLY A 81 -24.95 4.15 15.27
N GLN A 82 -23.71 4.61 15.11
CA GLN A 82 -22.83 4.19 14.02
C GLN A 82 -21.87 3.10 14.49
N GLU A 83 -21.60 2.14 13.61
CA GLU A 83 -20.63 1.07 13.80
C GLU A 83 -19.70 1.06 12.60
N TRP A 84 -18.49 0.52 12.79
CA TRP A 84 -17.53 0.35 11.71
C TRP A 84 -16.98 -1.06 11.72
N GLY A 85 -16.48 -1.48 10.56
CA GLY A 85 -15.69 -2.69 10.47
C GLY A 85 -14.75 -2.69 9.27
N CYS A 86 -13.97 -3.76 9.16
CA CYS A 86 -12.98 -3.94 8.11
C CYS A 86 -13.25 -5.22 7.31
N THR A 87 -13.08 -5.14 6.00
CA THR A 87 -13.13 -6.28 5.08
C THR A 87 -12.04 -6.14 4.03
N TYR A 88 -11.65 -7.27 3.43
CA TYR A 88 -10.77 -7.28 2.26
C TYR A 88 -11.36 -6.48 1.10
N LEU A 89 -10.48 -5.93 0.26
CA LEU A 89 -10.90 -5.29 -0.98
C LEU A 89 -11.64 -6.30 -1.87
N PRO A 90 -12.76 -5.90 -2.49
CA PRO A 90 -13.48 -6.79 -3.38
C PRO A 90 -12.62 -7.10 -4.60
N ILE A 91 -12.66 -8.35 -5.04
CA ILE A 91 -12.03 -8.80 -6.27
C ILE A 91 -13.08 -9.40 -7.21
N GLU A 92 -12.72 -9.56 -8.48
CA GLU A 92 -13.63 -10.20 -9.43
C GLU A 92 -13.65 -11.72 -9.22
N GLY A 93 -14.86 -12.28 -9.03
CA GLY A 93 -15.06 -13.71 -8.83
C GLY A 93 -14.90 -14.17 -7.38
N ASP A 94 -14.68 -15.47 -7.20
CA ASP A 94 -14.63 -16.14 -5.88
C ASP A 94 -13.20 -16.36 -5.36
N ALA A 95 -12.21 -15.71 -5.97
CA ALA A 95 -10.82 -15.87 -5.52
C ALA A 95 -10.59 -15.14 -4.18
N HIS A 96 -9.51 -15.51 -3.49
CA HIS A 96 -8.98 -14.78 -2.35
C HIS A 96 -7.49 -14.61 -2.58
N TYR A 97 -7.00 -13.40 -2.37
CA TYR A 97 -5.58 -13.07 -2.46
C TYR A 97 -5.15 -12.42 -1.17
N GLY A 98 -3.96 -12.80 -0.70
CA GLY A 98 -3.30 -12.10 0.38
C GLY A 98 -3.11 -10.63 0.06
N GLN A 99 -3.22 -9.78 1.07
CA GLN A 99 -2.99 -8.36 0.93
C GLN A 99 -1.50 -8.06 0.80
N TYR A 100 -1.21 -6.98 0.09
CA TYR A 100 0.10 -6.37 0.14
C TYR A 100 0.30 -5.69 1.49
N PHE A 101 1.44 -5.95 2.12
CA PHE A 101 1.88 -5.18 3.28
C PHE A 101 3.32 -4.70 3.13
N THR A 102 3.61 -3.57 3.78
CA THR A 102 4.97 -3.04 3.93
C THR A 102 5.37 -3.07 5.40
N GLY A 103 6.66 -3.27 5.64
CA GLY A 103 7.21 -3.08 6.97
C GLY A 103 7.32 -1.60 7.33
N THR A 104 7.25 -1.27 8.62
CA THR A 104 7.55 0.08 9.09
C THR A 104 8.94 0.53 8.61
N PRO A 105 9.07 1.72 8.00
CA PRO A 105 10.38 2.24 7.60
C PRO A 105 11.34 2.25 8.78
N GLY A 106 12.49 1.60 8.61
CA GLY A 106 13.52 1.53 9.64
C GLY A 106 14.26 2.86 9.82
N PHE A 107 14.91 3.01 10.98
CA PHE A 107 15.84 4.11 11.21
C PHE A 107 17.20 3.80 10.58
N LEU A 108 17.77 4.78 9.88
CA LEU A 108 19.13 4.70 9.34
C LEU A 108 20.12 5.35 10.30
N PHE A 109 21.24 4.66 10.55
CA PHE A 109 22.33 5.18 11.37
C PHE A 109 23.46 5.68 10.49
N ASN A 110 23.89 6.92 10.71
CA ASN A 110 25.07 7.44 10.06
C ASN A 110 26.32 6.73 10.63
N LYS A 111 27.05 6.01 9.77
CA LYS A 111 28.29 5.30 10.12
C LYS A 111 29.38 6.20 10.72
N ASP A 112 29.36 7.49 10.41
CA ASP A 112 30.35 8.48 10.86
C ASP A 112 29.84 9.27 12.09
N SER A 113 28.68 8.90 12.65
CA SER A 113 28.16 9.55 13.86
C SER A 113 29.06 9.29 15.06
N LYS A 114 29.49 10.36 15.71
CA LYS A 114 30.22 10.28 16.99
C LYS A 114 29.34 9.80 18.16
N ASN A 115 28.03 9.71 17.95
CA ASN A 115 27.04 9.30 18.95
C ASN A 115 26.37 7.97 18.60
N PHE A 116 27.00 7.13 17.77
CA PHE A 116 26.40 5.87 17.29
C PHE A 116 25.87 5.00 18.42
N ASP A 117 26.68 4.72 19.45
CA ASP A 117 26.27 3.87 20.58
C ASP A 117 25.05 4.42 21.33
N ALA A 118 25.00 5.74 21.53
CA ALA A 118 23.88 6.40 22.19
C ALA A 118 22.60 6.33 21.32
N ALA A 119 22.74 6.54 20.01
CA ALA A 119 21.63 6.44 19.05
C ALA A 119 21.11 5.00 18.97
N TRP A 120 22.01 4.01 18.88
CA TRP A 120 21.64 2.60 18.87
C TRP A 120 20.90 2.20 20.15
N LYS A 121 21.42 2.58 21.31
CA LYS A 121 20.78 2.33 22.60
C LYS A 121 19.38 2.93 22.67
N ALA A 122 19.23 4.20 22.26
CA ALA A 122 17.93 4.86 22.23
C ALA A 122 16.96 4.15 21.29
N TYR A 123 17.41 3.78 20.10
CA TYR A 123 16.60 3.05 19.13
C TYR A 123 16.13 1.70 19.68
N THR A 124 17.05 0.89 20.22
CA THR A 124 16.69 -0.42 20.76
C THR A 124 15.78 -0.34 21.98
N ALA A 125 15.96 0.68 22.82
CA ALA A 125 15.18 0.86 24.04
C ALA A 125 13.77 1.39 23.78
N VAL A 126 13.54 2.05 22.64
CA VAL A 126 12.24 2.64 22.31
C VAL A 126 11.53 1.84 21.22
N PHE A 127 12.15 1.69 20.05
CA PHE A 127 11.51 1.19 18.85
C PHE A 127 11.66 -0.32 18.62
N LEU A 128 12.62 -0.99 19.28
CA LEU A 128 12.74 -2.46 19.26
C LEU A 128 12.39 -3.11 20.60
N ASN A 129 11.96 -2.32 21.58
CA ASN A 129 11.55 -2.84 22.87
C ASN A 129 10.19 -3.54 22.72
N VAL A 130 10.15 -4.84 23.04
CA VAL A 130 8.96 -5.68 22.87
C VAL A 130 7.78 -5.18 23.69
N ASP A 131 8.00 -4.67 24.91
CA ASP A 131 6.92 -4.14 25.75
C ASP A 131 6.30 -2.87 25.13
N ASN A 132 7.12 -1.96 24.61
CA ASN A 132 6.64 -0.77 23.90
C ASN A 132 5.87 -1.15 22.63
N LEU A 133 6.39 -2.11 21.85
CA LEU A 133 5.75 -2.57 20.62
C LEU A 133 4.44 -3.30 20.91
N ARG A 134 4.39 -4.08 21.99
CA ARG A 134 3.16 -4.69 22.51
C ARG A 134 2.14 -3.61 22.85
N GLU A 135 2.51 -2.66 23.69
CA GLU A 135 1.62 -1.58 24.10
C GLU A 135 1.10 -0.77 22.88
N HIS A 136 1.96 -0.51 21.90
CA HIS A 136 1.60 0.17 20.66
C HIS A 136 0.59 -0.63 19.83
N PHE A 137 0.77 -1.95 19.73
CA PHE A 137 -0.16 -2.86 19.05
C PHE A 137 -1.50 -2.95 19.80
N GLU A 138 -1.48 -3.15 21.12
CA GLU A 138 -2.69 -3.24 21.96
C GLU A 138 -3.56 -1.98 21.89
N GLN A 139 -2.94 -0.80 21.76
CA GLN A 139 -3.65 0.48 21.66
C GLN A 139 -4.16 0.82 20.26
N GLY A 140 -3.97 -0.05 19.26
CA GLY A 140 -4.52 0.19 17.93
C GLY A 140 -3.67 1.09 17.03
N PHE A 141 -2.40 1.33 17.37
CA PHE A 141 -1.55 2.31 16.66
C PHE A 141 -0.69 1.72 15.54
N GLY A 142 -0.65 0.39 15.44
CA GLY A 142 0.08 -0.36 14.42
C GLY A 142 -0.39 -1.80 14.38
N ILE A 143 -0.09 -2.52 13.29
CA ILE A 143 -0.24 -3.98 13.21
C ILE A 143 1.15 -4.59 13.33
N SER A 144 1.35 -5.45 14.33
CA SER A 144 2.63 -6.12 14.52
C SER A 144 2.71 -7.41 13.71
N SER A 145 3.87 -7.68 13.11
CA SER A 145 4.24 -8.97 12.52
C SER A 145 5.30 -9.70 13.34
N ILE A 146 5.68 -9.17 14.51
CA ILE A 146 6.74 -9.72 15.37
C ILE A 146 6.12 -10.76 16.31
N PRO A 147 6.51 -12.06 16.23
CA PRO A 147 5.88 -13.11 17.04
C PRO A 147 5.87 -12.83 18.54
N ALA A 148 7.00 -12.37 19.10
CA ALA A 148 7.10 -12.05 20.53
C ALA A 148 6.12 -10.93 20.99
N VAL A 149 5.78 -10.01 20.09
CA VAL A 149 4.79 -8.96 20.36
C VAL A 149 3.39 -9.55 20.32
N ILE A 150 3.06 -10.30 19.27
CA ILE A 150 1.73 -10.89 19.05
C ILE A 150 1.40 -11.89 20.17
N GLU A 151 2.32 -12.79 20.52
CA GLU A 151 2.13 -13.84 21.53
C GLU A 151 1.95 -13.29 22.95
N SER A 152 2.46 -12.09 23.22
CA SER A 152 2.38 -11.45 24.54
C SER A 152 1.29 -10.38 24.65
N ALA A 153 0.66 -10.00 23.54
CA ALA A 153 -0.34 -8.95 23.50
C ALA A 153 -1.73 -9.43 23.93
N ALA A 154 -2.44 -8.57 24.67
CA ALA A 154 -3.88 -8.67 24.84
C ALA A 154 -4.58 -8.03 23.63
N MET A 155 -5.20 -8.85 22.79
CA MET A 155 -5.88 -8.36 21.58
C MET A 155 -7.08 -7.47 21.95
N GLY A 156 -7.08 -6.22 21.45
CA GLY A 156 -8.21 -5.31 21.62
C GLY A 156 -9.48 -5.76 20.89
N GLU A 157 -10.65 -5.34 21.37
CA GLU A 157 -11.95 -5.75 20.80
C GLU A 157 -12.09 -5.39 19.32
N ASP A 158 -11.56 -4.25 18.89
CA ASP A 158 -11.61 -3.84 17.48
C ASP A 158 -10.96 -4.87 16.56
N TYR A 159 -9.81 -5.45 16.97
CA TYR A 159 -9.13 -6.50 16.22
C TYR A 159 -9.89 -7.83 16.25
N VAL A 160 -10.48 -8.18 17.40
CA VAL A 160 -11.30 -9.40 17.53
C VAL A 160 -12.53 -9.33 16.64
N ASN A 161 -13.18 -8.16 16.59
CA ASN A 161 -14.37 -7.94 15.78
C ASN A 161 -14.05 -7.76 14.30
N ASN A 162 -12.82 -7.35 13.96
CA ASN A 162 -12.37 -7.07 12.61
C ASN A 162 -11.07 -7.80 12.27
N PRO A 163 -11.11 -9.14 12.09
CA PRO A 163 -9.91 -9.94 11.81
C PRO A 163 -9.20 -9.55 10.50
N ALA A 164 -9.91 -8.91 9.55
CA ALA A 164 -9.30 -8.38 8.31
C ALA A 164 -8.33 -7.21 8.54
N LEU A 165 -8.23 -6.66 9.76
CA LEU A 165 -7.19 -5.70 10.12
C LEU A 165 -5.83 -6.36 10.33
N LEU A 166 -5.84 -7.64 10.70
CA LEU A 166 -4.64 -8.38 11.07
C LEU A 166 -3.98 -8.97 9.82
N LYS A 167 -2.66 -9.15 9.89
CA LYS A 167 -1.92 -9.82 8.82
C LYS A 167 -2.40 -11.27 8.68
N ALA A 168 -2.80 -11.67 7.49
CA ALA A 168 -3.08 -13.05 7.13
C ALA A 168 -1.81 -13.82 6.72
N ASP A 169 -1.87 -15.16 6.72
CA ASP A 169 -0.73 -16.01 6.38
C ASP A 169 -0.31 -15.89 4.90
N ASP A 170 -1.28 -15.62 4.03
CA ASP A 170 -1.12 -15.43 2.60
C ASP A 170 -0.78 -13.97 2.22
N ASP A 171 -0.82 -13.02 3.16
CA ASP A 171 -0.36 -11.64 2.91
C ASP A 171 1.13 -11.62 2.54
N ILE A 172 1.47 -10.83 1.53
CA ILE A 172 2.79 -10.81 0.92
C ILE A 172 3.43 -9.42 0.92
N MET A 173 4.75 -9.43 1.13
CA MET A 173 5.59 -8.27 0.85
C MET A 173 6.14 -8.42 -0.56
N TYR A 174 5.71 -7.54 -1.45
CA TYR A 174 6.19 -7.55 -2.82
C TYR A 174 7.66 -7.11 -2.92
N PRO A 175 8.44 -7.72 -3.84
CA PRO A 175 9.75 -7.20 -4.20
C PRO A 175 9.60 -5.79 -4.77
N LYS A 176 10.60 -4.95 -4.50
CA LYS A 176 10.65 -3.62 -5.11
C LYS A 176 10.79 -3.74 -6.62
N THR A 177 9.95 -3.01 -7.33
CA THR A 177 10.08 -2.75 -8.76
C THR A 177 11.32 -1.89 -9.05
N PRO A 178 11.80 -1.82 -10.31
CA PRO A 178 12.93 -0.95 -10.65
C PRO A 178 12.70 0.52 -10.29
N GLU A 179 11.50 1.05 -10.49
CA GLU A 179 11.15 2.43 -10.11
C GLU A 179 11.25 2.67 -8.61
N GLU A 180 10.88 1.70 -7.77
CA GLU A 180 10.98 1.81 -6.31
C GLU A 180 12.41 1.64 -5.80
N ALA A 181 13.18 0.74 -6.42
CA ALA A 181 14.56 0.46 -6.03
C ALA A 181 15.53 1.57 -6.45
N TYR A 182 15.26 2.21 -7.59
CA TYR A 182 16.12 3.22 -8.22
C TYR A 182 15.39 4.56 -8.42
N ALA A 183 14.53 4.95 -7.49
CA ALA A 183 13.66 6.13 -7.60
C ALA A 183 14.39 7.46 -7.90
N GLN A 184 15.68 7.57 -7.58
CA GLN A 184 16.49 8.75 -7.91
C GLN A 184 16.88 8.82 -9.40
N ASP A 185 17.00 7.66 -10.05
CA ASP A 185 17.43 7.53 -11.45
C ASP A 185 16.24 7.21 -12.39
N PHE A 186 15.21 6.55 -11.87
CA PHE A 186 14.00 6.16 -12.61
C PHE A 186 13.03 7.33 -12.74
N ILE A 187 13.44 8.33 -13.52
CA ILE A 187 12.63 9.51 -13.81
C ILE A 187 11.89 9.31 -15.13
N VAL A 188 10.56 9.26 -15.04
CA VAL A 188 9.66 9.16 -16.18
C VAL A 188 9.24 10.57 -16.61
N GLU A 189 9.46 10.92 -17.87
CA GLU A 189 8.98 12.19 -18.42
C GLU A 189 7.45 12.15 -18.62
N GLY A 190 6.77 13.27 -18.35
CA GLY A 190 5.31 13.37 -18.42
C GLY A 190 4.62 12.92 -17.13
N LEU A 191 3.38 12.44 -17.25
CA LEU A 191 2.63 11.91 -16.11
C LEU A 191 3.18 10.55 -15.71
N ASP A 192 3.50 10.36 -14.43
CA ASP A 192 3.81 9.04 -13.87
C ASP A 192 2.56 8.14 -13.82
N MET A 193 2.73 6.89 -13.36
CA MET A 193 1.63 5.93 -13.24
C MET A 193 0.43 6.51 -12.47
N TYR A 194 0.66 7.11 -11.30
CA TYR A 194 -0.42 7.63 -10.45
C TYR A 194 -1.19 8.76 -11.14
N ASN A 195 -0.48 9.70 -11.76
CA ASN A 195 -1.10 10.83 -12.45
C ASN A 195 -1.77 10.42 -13.76
N THR A 196 -1.21 9.46 -14.51
CA THR A 196 -1.88 8.87 -15.68
C THR A 196 -3.17 8.18 -15.27
N PHE A 197 -3.16 7.36 -14.22
CA PHE A 197 -4.35 6.68 -13.73
C PHE A 197 -5.40 7.68 -13.23
N GLY A 198 -4.99 8.69 -12.47
CA GLY A 198 -5.87 9.77 -12.03
C GLY A 198 -6.51 10.54 -13.19
N ALA A 199 -5.74 10.86 -14.24
CA ALA A 199 -6.26 11.53 -15.43
C ALA A 199 -7.28 10.66 -16.18
N ILE A 200 -7.06 9.35 -16.26
CA ILE A 200 -8.01 8.40 -16.87
C ILE A 200 -9.30 8.35 -16.06
N ILE A 201 -9.21 8.18 -14.74
CA ILE A 201 -10.36 8.12 -13.82
C ILE A 201 -11.17 9.42 -13.88
N ALA A 202 -10.51 10.58 -14.00
CA ALA A 202 -11.14 11.88 -14.15
C ALA A 202 -11.73 12.14 -15.55
N GLY A 203 -11.60 11.19 -16.49
CA GLY A 203 -12.06 11.34 -17.88
C GLY A 203 -11.26 12.35 -18.71
N GLN A 204 -10.06 12.72 -18.23
CA GLN A 204 -9.16 13.68 -18.90
C GLN A 204 -8.24 12.99 -19.91
N LEU A 205 -8.08 11.68 -19.81
CA LEU A 205 -7.24 10.86 -20.67
C LEU A 205 -7.98 9.57 -21.06
N ASP A 206 -7.86 9.20 -22.33
CA ASP A 206 -8.36 7.92 -22.84
C ASP A 206 -7.56 6.75 -22.25
N ALA A 207 -8.25 5.72 -21.76
CA ALA A 207 -7.62 4.63 -21.03
C ALA A 207 -6.61 3.87 -21.91
N GLU A 208 -7.02 3.41 -23.09
CA GLU A 208 -6.15 2.64 -23.99
C GLU A 208 -4.92 3.44 -24.41
N LYS A 209 -5.09 4.70 -24.85
CA LYS A 209 -3.98 5.55 -25.27
C LYS A 209 -3.07 5.93 -24.11
N GLY A 210 -3.65 6.29 -22.97
CA GLY A 210 -2.90 6.69 -21.78
C GLY A 210 -2.04 5.55 -21.25
N ILE A 211 -2.59 4.35 -21.20
CA ILE A 211 -1.88 3.14 -20.77
C ILE A 211 -0.81 2.72 -21.76
N ALA A 212 -1.10 2.75 -23.07
CA ALA A 212 -0.10 2.44 -24.10
C ALA A 212 1.10 3.40 -24.05
N ASP A 213 0.85 4.70 -23.88
CA ASP A 213 1.91 5.71 -23.73
C ASP A 213 2.70 5.53 -22.43
N LEU A 214 2.03 5.27 -21.30
CA LEU A 214 2.66 5.00 -20.01
C LEU A 214 3.58 3.78 -20.07
N THR A 215 3.08 2.65 -20.57
CA THR A 215 3.85 1.42 -20.78
C THR A 215 5.10 1.67 -21.62
N LYS A 216 4.97 2.43 -22.70
CA LYS A 216 6.10 2.79 -23.54
C LYS A 216 7.15 3.59 -22.76
N ARG A 217 6.76 4.68 -22.09
CA ARG A 217 7.68 5.57 -21.37
C ARG A 217 8.42 4.85 -20.25
N TYR A 218 7.73 4.02 -19.48
CA TYR A 218 8.36 3.23 -18.41
C TYR A 218 9.38 2.23 -18.95
N ASN A 219 9.06 1.53 -20.04
CA ASN A 219 10.03 0.63 -20.68
C ASN A 219 11.22 1.39 -21.29
N GLU A 220 11.02 2.57 -21.89
CA GLU A 220 12.13 3.39 -22.40
C GLU A 220 13.10 3.80 -21.29
N VAL A 221 12.59 4.16 -20.10
CA VAL A 221 13.41 4.46 -18.92
C VAL A 221 14.12 3.20 -18.42
N ASN A 222 13.40 2.09 -18.30
CA ASN A 222 13.94 0.79 -17.86
C ASN A 222 15.13 0.35 -18.74
N GLU A 223 14.93 0.32 -20.06
CA GLU A 223 15.99 -0.06 -21.01
C GLU A 223 17.18 0.90 -20.98
N ARG A 224 16.91 2.21 -20.86
CA ARG A 224 17.97 3.22 -20.78
C ARG A 224 18.85 2.97 -19.55
N LEU A 225 18.27 2.79 -18.37
CA LEU A 225 19.02 2.60 -17.12
C LEU A 225 19.80 1.28 -17.12
N ILE A 226 19.21 0.22 -17.67
CA ILE A 226 19.91 -1.06 -17.90
C ILE A 226 21.11 -0.84 -18.84
N SER A 227 20.93 -0.14 -19.96
CA SER A 227 22.01 0.13 -20.92
C SER A 227 23.15 0.98 -20.36
N GLN A 228 22.85 1.83 -19.38
CA GLN A 228 23.80 2.67 -18.66
C GLN A 228 24.51 1.92 -17.51
N GLY A 229 24.08 0.69 -17.20
CA GLY A 229 24.63 -0.09 -16.11
C GLY A 229 24.24 0.42 -14.72
N VAL A 230 23.14 1.18 -14.61
CA VAL A 230 22.61 1.61 -13.31
C VAL A 230 22.13 0.40 -12.51
N TYR A 231 21.49 -0.56 -13.20
CA TYR A 231 21.13 -1.86 -12.66
C TYR A 231 21.06 -2.93 -13.74
N GLU A 232 21.09 -4.19 -13.33
CA GLU A 232 20.79 -5.34 -14.19
C GLU A 232 19.28 -5.61 -14.20
N ARG A 233 18.75 -6.06 -15.34
CA ARG A 233 17.32 -6.36 -15.47
C ARG A 233 16.85 -7.29 -14.36
N ILE A 234 15.84 -6.85 -13.61
CA ILE A 234 15.31 -7.59 -12.48
C ILE A 234 14.29 -8.62 -12.99
N ILE A 235 14.65 -9.90 -12.96
CA ILE A 235 13.76 -11.00 -13.33
C ILE A 235 13.65 -11.96 -12.14
N ASN A 236 12.42 -12.26 -11.75
CA ASN A 236 12.07 -13.27 -10.75
C ASN A 236 10.88 -14.12 -11.26
N PRO A 237 11.14 -15.22 -11.98
CA PRO A 237 10.09 -16.04 -12.56
C PRO A 237 9.28 -16.84 -11.52
N ASP A 238 9.80 -16.98 -10.31
CA ASP A 238 9.13 -17.70 -9.22
C ASP A 238 8.13 -16.81 -8.45
N PHE A 239 8.22 -15.50 -8.63
CA PHE A 239 7.30 -14.53 -8.02
C PHE A 239 5.89 -14.59 -8.63
N ALA A 240 5.73 -15.16 -9.83
CA ALA A 240 4.46 -15.32 -10.57
C ALA A 240 3.65 -16.58 -10.25
N ARG A 241 4.05 -17.38 -9.25
CA ARG A 241 3.61 -18.79 -9.18
C ARG A 241 2.89 -19.23 -7.91
N ASN A 242 2.57 -18.33 -6.99
CA ASN A 242 1.83 -18.70 -5.77
C ASN A 242 0.50 -17.98 -5.67
#